data_AF-U6KUU4-F1
#
_entry.id   AF-U6KUU4-F1
#
_cell.length_a   1.000
_cell.length_b   1.000
_cell.length_c   1.000
_cell.angle_alpha   90.00
_cell.angle_beta   90.00
_cell.angle_gamma   90.00
#
_symmetry.space_group_name_H-M   'P 1'
#
loop_
_entity.id
_entity.type
_entity.pdbx_description
1 polymer ?
#
loop_
_entity_poly.entity_id
_entity_poly.type
_entity_poly.pdbx_seq_one_letter_code
_entity_poly.pdbx_strand_id
1 'polypeptide(L)'
;AYECLRSLLFLDAAVAGEGAALGLGLLLLGSGAAAAAAANELLSYSKETQHEKIGRACSLALALISFQREEAADELIEQCLAEADSLIRYGGAFAIGLAYCNTGKESAVKRLLHIAVSDVSDDVRRAAVLSLVFVLCSHKEELLRILLLLCSSHNPHVRHAAAVAAGVSLAASGNKEAADALQTLTADPVDFVRQAANPQFSTPKSPSCANE
;
A
#
# COMPACT_ATOMS: atom_id res chain seq x y z
N ALA A 1 14.01 -8.48 21.71
CA ALA A 1 13.22 -8.62 20.46
C ALA A 1 13.87 -7.87 19.31
N TYR A 2 14.02 -6.54 19.40
CA TYR A 2 14.68 -5.72 18.39
C TYR A 2 16.04 -6.27 17.94
N GLU A 3 16.98 -6.46 18.87
CA GLU A 3 18.32 -6.98 18.55
C GLU A 3 18.33 -8.36 17.89
N CYS A 4 17.38 -9.22 18.25
CA CYS A 4 17.25 -10.55 17.63
C CYS A 4 16.83 -10.43 16.16
N LEU A 5 15.82 -9.61 15.87
CA LEU A 5 15.35 -9.38 14.51
C LEU A 5 16.40 -8.65 13.67
N ARG A 6 17.06 -7.66 14.27
CA ARG A 6 18.18 -6.95 13.65
C ARG A 6 19.31 -7.92 13.29
N SER A 7 19.68 -8.82 14.20
CA SER A 7 20.69 -9.85 13.92
C SER A 7 20.28 -10.79 12.80
N LEU A 8 19.01 -11.22 12.77
CA LEU A 8 18.47 -12.08 11.70
C LEU A 8 18.44 -11.37 10.34
N LEU A 9 18.15 -10.07 10.32
CA LEU A 9 18.20 -9.26 9.11
C LEU A 9 19.61 -9.27 8.51
N PHE A 10 20.63 -9.05 9.34
CA PHE A 10 22.03 -9.04 8.91
C PHE A 10 22.62 -10.41 8.56
N LEU A 11 21.91 -11.52 8.79
CA LEU A 11 22.30 -12.81 8.23
C LEU A 11 22.11 -12.87 6.70
N ASP A 12 21.40 -11.89 6.11
CA ASP A 12 21.13 -11.76 4.67
C ASP A 12 20.50 -13.00 4.03
N ALA A 13 19.81 -13.82 4.84
CA ALA A 13 19.06 -14.97 4.35
C ALA A 13 17.71 -14.50 3.80
N ALA A 14 17.52 -14.51 2.48
CA ALA A 14 16.37 -13.92 1.78
C ALA A 14 14.99 -14.08 2.46
N VAL A 15 14.62 -15.28 2.92
CA VAL A 15 13.31 -15.54 3.56
C VAL A 15 13.27 -15.07 5.02
N ALA A 16 14.32 -15.32 5.79
CA ALA A 16 14.39 -14.91 7.19
C ALA A 16 14.53 -13.40 7.33
N GLY A 17 15.30 -12.77 6.43
CA GLY A 17 15.48 -11.32 6.35
C GLY A 17 14.20 -10.57 6.01
N GLU A 18 13.39 -11.08 5.07
CA GLU A 18 12.05 -10.53 4.77
C GLU A 18 11.17 -10.51 6.04
N GLY A 19 11.08 -11.65 6.74
CA GLY A 19 10.33 -11.75 7.98
C GLY A 19 10.88 -10.85 9.09
N ALA A 20 12.22 -10.75 9.20
CA ALA A 20 12.89 -9.92 10.18
C ALA A 20 12.61 -8.43 9.96
N ALA A 21 12.72 -7.94 8.72
CA ALA A 21 12.44 -6.55 8.36
C ALA A 21 10.99 -6.16 8.65
N LEU A 22 10.02 -6.98 8.23
CA LEU A 22 8.60 -6.74 8.56
C LEU A 22 8.36 -6.76 10.07
N GLY A 23 8.99 -7.69 10.79
CA GLY A 23 8.94 -7.78 12.25
C GLY A 23 9.50 -6.53 12.94
N LEU A 24 10.60 -5.96 12.43
CA LEU A 24 11.17 -4.70 12.92
C LEU A 24 10.19 -3.54 12.70
N GLY A 25 9.59 -3.43 11.51
CA GLY A 25 8.59 -2.41 11.21
C GLY A 25 7.38 -2.47 12.13
N LEU A 26 6.87 -3.68 12.42
CA LEU A 26 5.76 -3.88 13.35
C LEU A 26 6.14 -3.58 14.80
N LEU A 27 7.35 -3.95 15.23
CA LEU A 27 7.84 -3.65 16.58
C LEU A 27 8.00 -2.15 16.81
N LEU A 28 8.35 -1.41 15.75
CA LEU A 28 8.59 0.03 15.76
C LEU A 28 7.42 0.84 15.19
N LEU A 29 6.23 0.24 15.07
CA LEU A 29 5.06 0.87 14.46
C LEU A 29 4.76 2.23 15.11
N GLY A 30 4.71 3.28 14.29
CA GLY A 30 4.37 4.65 14.74
C GLY A 30 5.35 5.28 15.74
N SER A 31 6.52 4.69 15.96
CA SER A 31 7.55 5.24 16.85
C SER A 31 8.18 6.52 16.28
N GLY A 32 8.13 6.72 14.96
CA GLY A 32 8.59 7.92 14.28
C GLY A 32 10.03 8.30 14.66
N ALA A 33 10.22 9.53 15.14
CA ALA A 33 11.54 10.06 15.49
C ALA A 33 12.29 9.24 16.55
N ALA A 34 11.58 8.53 17.44
CA ALA A 34 12.21 7.67 18.44
C ALA A 34 12.95 6.47 17.81
N ALA A 35 12.59 6.10 16.57
CA ALA A 35 13.24 5.06 15.79
C ALA A 35 14.01 5.59 14.57
N ALA A 36 14.37 6.88 14.55
CA ALA A 36 15.10 7.46 13.42
C ALA A 36 16.40 6.70 13.08
N ALA A 37 17.13 6.22 14.10
CA ALA A 37 18.31 5.40 13.89
C ALA A 37 18.00 4.06 13.19
N ALA A 38 16.94 3.38 13.62
CA ALA A 38 16.48 2.13 13.00
C ALA A 38 15.94 2.35 11.59
N ALA A 39 15.22 3.45 11.34
CA ALA A 39 14.73 3.82 10.02
C ALA A 39 15.90 4.09 9.06
N ASN A 40 16.91 4.85 9.48
CA ASN A 40 18.11 5.11 8.67
C ASN A 40 18.90 3.83 8.39
N GLU A 41 19.00 2.92 9.35
CA GLU A 41 19.63 1.62 9.18
C GLU A 41 18.86 0.75 8.17
N LEU A 42 17.53 0.67 8.29
CA LEU A 42 16.68 -0.06 7.34
C LEU A 42 16.75 0.52 5.93
N LEU A 43 16.74 1.84 5.80
CA LEU A 43 16.87 2.52 4.51
C LEU A 43 18.24 2.25 3.88
N SER A 44 19.31 2.36 4.65
CA SER A 44 20.66 2.08 4.15
C SER A 44 20.79 0.62 3.72
N TYR A 45 20.32 -0.31 4.56
CA TYR A 45 20.35 -1.74 4.25
C TYR A 45 19.51 -2.11 3.02
N SER A 46 18.36 -1.44 2.82
CA SER A 46 17.52 -1.64 1.63
C SER A 46 18.23 -1.29 0.31
N LYS A 47 19.21 -0.38 0.34
CA LYS A 47 20.02 0.00 -0.83
C LYS A 47 21.17 -0.96 -1.11
N GLU A 48 21.64 -1.66 -0.08
CA GLU A 48 22.83 -2.51 -0.15
C GLU A 48 22.50 -3.98 -0.44
N THR A 49 21.36 -4.47 0.04
CA THR A 49 20.96 -5.87 -0.13
C THR A 49 20.74 -6.22 -1.60
N GLN A 50 21.20 -7.41 -2.00
CA GLN A 50 20.96 -7.98 -3.33
C GLN A 50 19.62 -8.74 -3.41
N HIS A 51 18.93 -8.90 -2.28
CA HIS A 51 17.70 -9.64 -2.19
C HIS A 51 16.49 -8.71 -2.24
N GLU A 52 15.78 -8.70 -3.38
CA GLU A 52 14.56 -7.90 -3.58
C GLU A 52 13.51 -8.11 -2.47
N LYS A 53 13.41 -9.33 -1.93
CA LYS A 53 12.50 -9.65 -0.81
C LYS A 53 12.82 -8.84 0.45
N ILE A 54 14.12 -8.73 0.78
CA ILE A 54 14.59 -7.97 1.92
C ILE A 54 14.40 -6.48 1.65
N GLY A 55 14.82 -6.00 0.46
CA GLY A 55 14.63 -4.60 0.05
C GLY A 55 13.18 -4.15 0.20
N ARG A 56 12.24 -4.90 -0.40
CA ARG A 56 10.79 -4.64 -0.29
C ARG A 56 10.29 -4.64 1.16
N ALA A 57 10.72 -5.61 1.96
CA ALA A 57 10.32 -5.72 3.35
C ALA A 57 10.83 -4.55 4.21
N CYS A 58 12.08 -4.12 4.00
CA CYS A 58 12.64 -2.93 4.62
C CYS A 58 11.85 -1.67 4.22
N SER A 59 11.51 -1.50 2.94
CA SER A 59 10.72 -0.36 2.48
C SER A 59 9.32 -0.32 3.10
N LEU A 60 8.67 -1.47 3.28
CA LEU A 60 7.41 -1.57 4.03
C LEU A 60 7.60 -1.32 5.53
N ALA A 61 8.70 -1.76 6.12
CA ALA A 61 9.01 -1.50 7.52
C ALA A 61 9.17 0.01 7.80
N LEU A 62 9.79 0.76 6.89
CA LEU A 62 9.85 2.22 6.95
C LEU A 62 8.44 2.84 6.93
N ALA A 63 7.55 2.34 6.08
CA ALA A 63 6.16 2.80 6.05
C ALA A 63 5.42 2.55 7.38
N LEU A 64 5.65 1.41 8.03
CA LEU A 64 5.08 1.08 9.34
C LEU A 64 5.61 2.00 10.44
N ILE A 65 6.91 2.30 10.44
CA ILE A 65 7.52 3.24 11.41
C ILE A 65 6.88 4.64 11.29
N SER A 66 6.50 5.04 10.08
CA SER A 66 5.84 6.33 9.79
C SER A 66 4.35 6.39 10.15
N PHE A 67 3.73 5.31 10.65
CA PHE A 67 2.30 5.26 10.95
C PHE A 67 1.83 6.38 11.89
N GLN A 68 0.80 7.14 11.51
CA GLN A 68 0.20 8.24 12.30
C GLN A 68 1.21 9.33 12.74
N ARG A 69 2.22 9.60 11.91
CA ARG A 69 3.23 10.65 12.17
C ARG A 69 3.00 11.92 11.37
N GLU A 70 2.10 11.90 10.38
CA GLU A 70 1.77 13.04 9.51
C GLU A 70 3.04 13.74 8.99
N GLU A 71 3.13 15.06 9.15
CA GLU A 71 4.23 15.92 8.68
C GLU A 71 5.59 15.54 9.29
N ALA A 72 5.62 14.87 10.45
CA ALA A 72 6.87 14.42 11.05
C ALA A 72 7.52 13.24 10.29
N ALA A 73 6.80 12.60 9.37
CA ALA A 73 7.34 11.55 8.49
C ALA A 73 7.73 12.08 7.09
N ASP A 74 7.43 13.34 6.76
CA ASP A 74 7.62 13.86 5.40
C ASP A 74 9.06 13.79 4.93
N GLU A 75 10.03 14.03 5.81
CA GLU A 75 11.46 13.93 5.48
C GLU A 75 11.84 12.51 5.01
N LEU A 76 11.44 11.49 5.78
CA LEU A 76 11.71 10.09 5.43
C LEU A 76 10.97 9.67 4.16
N ILE A 77 9.73 10.15 3.99
CA ILE A 77 8.91 9.89 2.79
C ILE A 77 9.60 10.45 1.55
N GLU A 78 10.03 11.71 1.59
CA GLU A 78 10.71 12.36 0.46
C GLU A 78 12.03 11.67 0.13
N GLN A 79 12.79 11.27 1.15
CA GLN A 79 13.99 10.45 0.94
C GLN A 79 13.66 9.16 0.20
N CYS A 80 12.62 8.43 0.61
CA CYS A 80 12.23 7.18 -0.05
C CYS A 80 11.75 7.39 -1.50
N LEU A 81 11.00 8.46 -1.76
CA LEU A 81 10.47 8.76 -3.10
C LEU A 81 11.52 9.29 -4.08
N ALA A 82 12.61 9.89 -3.57
CA ALA A 82 13.72 10.36 -4.38
C ALA A 82 14.65 9.24 -4.87
N GLU A 83 14.53 8.03 -4.32
CA GLU A 83 15.41 6.91 -4.67
C GLU A 83 15.16 6.38 -6.09
N ALA A 84 16.25 5.97 -6.75
CA ALA A 84 16.19 5.34 -8.06
C ALA A 84 15.53 3.95 -8.02
N ASP A 85 15.66 3.24 -6.90
CA ASP A 85 15.05 1.92 -6.71
C ASP A 85 13.53 2.01 -6.49
N SER A 86 12.79 1.32 -7.36
CA SER A 86 11.33 1.22 -7.28
C SER A 86 10.83 0.54 -6.00
N LEU A 87 11.59 -0.35 -5.37
CA LEU A 87 11.19 -1.01 -4.12
C LEU A 87 11.14 -0.02 -2.96
N ILE A 88 12.09 0.92 -2.92
CA ILE A 88 12.13 1.98 -1.90
C ILE A 88 11.00 2.99 -2.14
N ARG A 89 10.79 3.42 -3.39
CA ARG A 89 9.65 4.29 -3.73
C ARG A 89 8.29 3.64 -3.45
N TYR A 90 8.20 2.32 -3.64
CA TYR A 90 7.02 1.53 -3.27
C TYR A 90 6.73 1.64 -1.77
N GLY A 91 7.75 1.53 -0.92
CA GLY A 91 7.63 1.81 0.52
C GLY A 91 7.24 3.27 0.80
N GLY A 92 7.83 4.23 0.08
CA GLY A 92 7.49 5.65 0.19
C GLY A 92 6.00 5.95 -0.08
N ALA A 93 5.41 5.30 -1.09
CA ALA A 93 3.98 5.42 -1.39
C ALA A 93 3.11 4.91 -0.22
N PHE A 94 3.44 3.73 0.34
CA PHE A 94 2.77 3.21 1.54
C PHE A 94 3.02 4.08 2.77
N ALA A 95 4.20 4.67 2.90
CA ALA A 95 4.54 5.55 4.01
C ALA A 95 3.66 6.81 4.01
N ILE A 96 3.34 7.40 2.85
CA ILE A 96 2.33 8.47 2.77
C ILE A 96 0.97 7.97 3.29
N GLY A 97 0.52 6.82 2.80
CA GLY A 97 -0.77 6.24 3.19
C GLY A 97 -0.89 6.01 4.70
N LEU A 98 0.15 5.46 5.32
CA LEU A 98 0.18 5.13 6.75
C LEU A 98 0.45 6.36 7.64
N ALA A 99 1.29 7.30 7.20
CA ALA A 99 1.57 8.52 7.95
C ALA A 99 0.33 9.41 8.07
N TYR A 100 -0.45 9.51 7.00
CA TYR A 100 -1.69 10.28 6.92
C TYR A 100 -2.95 9.42 7.07
N CYS A 101 -2.81 8.23 7.65
CA CYS A 101 -3.93 7.31 7.82
C CYS A 101 -5.08 7.99 8.56
N ASN A 102 -6.29 7.92 8.00
CA ASN A 102 -7.50 8.51 8.58
C ASN A 102 -7.49 10.05 8.75
N THR A 103 -6.58 10.78 8.10
CA THR A 103 -6.53 12.24 8.22
C THR A 103 -7.38 12.97 7.19
N GLY A 104 -7.62 12.37 6.01
CA GLY A 104 -8.27 13.04 4.90
C GLY A 104 -7.47 14.21 4.30
N LYS A 105 -6.15 14.29 4.57
CA LYS A 105 -5.32 15.42 4.12
C LYS A 105 -5.24 15.47 2.58
N GLU A 106 -5.76 16.55 1.99
CA GLU A 106 -5.78 16.74 0.53
C GLU A 106 -4.37 16.73 -0.11
N SER A 107 -3.35 17.24 0.60
CA SER A 107 -1.97 17.23 0.10
C SER A 107 -1.43 15.80 -0.08
N ALA A 108 -1.75 14.90 0.84
CA ALA A 108 -1.36 13.49 0.76
C ALA A 108 -2.09 12.78 -0.40
N VAL A 109 -3.39 13.04 -0.57
CA VAL A 109 -4.18 12.51 -1.69
C VAL A 109 -3.61 12.98 -3.03
N LYS A 110 -3.31 14.27 -3.18
CA LYS A 110 -2.70 14.83 -4.40
C LYS A 110 -1.34 14.21 -4.70
N ARG A 111 -0.47 14.03 -3.68
CA ARG A 111 0.83 13.36 -3.84
C ARG A 111 0.67 11.93 -4.32
N LEU A 112 -0.21 11.14 -3.70
CA LEU A 112 -0.49 9.76 -4.11
C LEU A 112 -1.05 9.67 -5.53
N LEU A 113 -1.98 10.55 -5.90
CA LEU A 113 -2.52 10.61 -7.27
C LEU A 113 -1.46 10.99 -8.29
N HIS A 114 -0.56 11.92 -7.96
CA HIS A 114 0.56 12.25 -8.82
C HIS A 114 1.44 11.02 -9.07
N ILE A 115 1.87 10.33 -8.01
CA ILE A 115 2.71 9.12 -8.09
C ILE A 115 2.02 8.02 -8.91
N ALA A 116 0.71 7.82 -8.73
CA ALA A 116 -0.07 6.82 -9.45
C ALA A 116 -0.06 7.01 -10.99
N VAL A 117 0.20 8.23 -11.46
CA VAL A 117 0.23 8.57 -12.89
C VAL A 117 1.66 8.75 -13.41
N SER A 118 2.55 9.35 -12.61
CA SER A 118 3.88 9.80 -13.06
C SER A 118 5.02 8.79 -12.83
N ASP A 119 4.93 7.88 -11.85
CA ASP A 119 6.03 6.94 -11.59
C ASP A 119 6.22 5.97 -12.77
N VAL A 120 7.45 5.53 -13.02
CA VAL A 120 7.74 4.59 -14.11
C VAL A 120 7.36 3.15 -13.74
N SER A 121 7.38 2.80 -12.45
CA SER A 121 7.12 1.45 -11.96
C SER A 121 5.63 1.21 -11.69
N ASP A 122 5.09 0.16 -12.29
CA ASP A 122 3.71 -0.26 -12.07
C ASP A 122 3.41 -0.70 -10.63
N ASP A 123 4.41 -1.23 -9.92
CA ASP A 123 4.26 -1.58 -8.51
C ASP A 123 4.13 -0.34 -7.62
N VAL A 124 4.89 0.71 -7.90
CA VAL A 124 4.76 2.00 -7.19
C VAL A 124 3.42 2.64 -7.49
N ARG A 125 2.97 2.60 -8.75
CA ARG A 125 1.63 3.09 -9.13
C ARG A 125 0.53 2.35 -8.38
N ARG A 126 0.61 1.02 -8.27
CA ARG A 126 -0.33 0.21 -7.48
C ARG A 126 -0.31 0.58 -6.01
N ALA A 127 0.88 0.69 -5.42
CA ALA A 127 1.06 1.08 -4.02
C ALA A 127 0.42 2.44 -3.74
N ALA A 128 0.58 3.41 -4.63
CA ALA A 128 0.00 4.73 -4.48
C ALA A 128 -1.53 4.70 -4.46
N VAL A 129 -2.16 3.95 -5.38
CA VAL A 129 -3.62 3.79 -5.43
C VAL A 129 -4.15 3.05 -4.21
N LEU A 130 -3.49 1.97 -3.78
CA LEU A 130 -3.86 1.23 -2.57
C LEU A 130 -3.75 2.13 -1.32
N SER A 131 -2.73 2.99 -1.27
CA SER A 131 -2.48 3.89 -0.14
C SER A 131 -3.55 4.97 0.04
N LEU A 132 -4.31 5.30 -1.00
CA LEU A 132 -5.46 6.22 -0.90
C LEU A 132 -6.51 5.71 0.10
N VAL A 133 -6.66 4.39 0.22
CA VAL A 133 -7.60 3.76 1.17
C VAL A 133 -7.25 4.14 2.60
N PHE A 134 -5.95 4.15 2.95
CA PHE A 134 -5.52 4.50 4.30
C PHE A 134 -5.76 5.98 4.60
N VAL A 135 -5.49 6.88 3.67
CA VAL A 135 -5.68 8.33 3.87
C VAL A 135 -7.16 8.70 3.99
N LEU A 136 -8.01 8.11 3.14
CA LEU A 136 -9.43 8.46 3.00
C LEU A 136 -10.39 7.46 3.65
N CYS A 137 -9.94 6.64 4.60
CA CYS A 137 -10.80 5.61 5.20
C CYS A 137 -12.04 6.16 5.92
N SER A 138 -11.98 7.39 6.46
CA SER A 138 -13.16 8.12 6.99
C SER A 138 -13.97 8.87 5.92
N HIS A 139 -13.42 9.09 4.72
CA HIS A 139 -14.01 9.87 3.64
C HIS A 139 -14.42 8.97 2.46
N LYS A 140 -15.28 7.97 2.75
CA LYS A 140 -15.62 6.90 1.81
C LYS A 140 -16.25 7.36 0.50
N GLU A 141 -17.05 8.43 0.51
CA GLU A 141 -17.67 8.97 -0.70
C GLU A 141 -16.64 9.58 -1.65
N GLU A 142 -15.69 10.34 -1.11
CA GLU A 142 -14.59 10.93 -1.88
C GLU A 142 -13.68 9.84 -2.43
N LEU A 143 -13.31 8.88 -1.58
CA LEU A 143 -12.51 7.72 -1.97
C LEU A 143 -13.17 6.94 -3.12
N LEU A 144 -14.48 6.67 -3.01
CA LEU A 144 -15.23 5.98 -4.06
C LEU A 144 -15.14 6.73 -5.40
N ARG A 145 -15.40 8.03 -5.41
CA ARG A 145 -15.36 8.85 -6.63
C ARG A 145 -13.99 8.76 -7.32
N ILE A 146 -12.91 8.85 -6.54
CA ILE A 146 -11.54 8.73 -7.05
C ILE A 146 -11.30 7.32 -7.63
N LEU A 147 -11.67 6.27 -6.88
CA LEU A 147 -11.44 4.89 -7.31
C LEU A 147 -12.23 4.53 -8.58
N LEU A 148 -13.48 4.99 -8.71
CA LEU A 148 -14.30 4.76 -9.90
C LEU A 148 -13.67 5.37 -11.17
N LEU A 149 -13.04 6.55 -11.05
CA LEU A 149 -12.28 7.14 -12.15
C LEU A 149 -11.06 6.28 -12.51
N LEU A 150 -10.33 5.79 -11.50
CA LEU A 150 -9.13 4.96 -11.70
C LEU A 150 -9.44 3.57 -12.27
N CYS A 151 -10.64 3.03 -12.02
CA CYS A 151 -11.12 1.81 -12.66
C CYS A 151 -11.16 1.89 -14.19
N SER A 152 -11.23 3.10 -14.76
CA SER A 152 -11.22 3.32 -16.22
C SER A 152 -9.82 3.64 -16.78
N SER A 153 -8.76 3.53 -15.97
CA SER A 153 -7.39 3.83 -16.40
C SER A 153 -6.92 2.90 -17.53
N HIS A 154 -6.13 3.44 -18.46
CA HIS A 154 -5.49 2.63 -19.49
C HIS A 154 -4.46 1.64 -18.92
N ASN A 155 -3.84 1.97 -17.79
CA ASN A 155 -2.87 1.10 -17.15
C ASN A 155 -3.59 -0.01 -16.34
N PRO A 156 -3.38 -1.30 -16.68
CA PRO A 156 -4.06 -2.40 -16.00
C PRO A 156 -3.67 -2.54 -14.52
N HIS A 157 -2.44 -2.18 -14.14
CA HIS A 157 -2.00 -2.20 -12.74
C HIS A 157 -2.75 -1.18 -11.89
N VAL A 158 -3.03 0.00 -12.44
CA VAL A 158 -3.88 1.02 -11.79
C VAL A 158 -5.32 0.54 -11.67
N ARG A 159 -5.91 -0.06 -12.73
CA ARG A 159 -7.27 -0.64 -12.66
C ARG A 159 -7.37 -1.74 -11.62
N HIS A 160 -6.39 -2.64 -11.58
CA HIS A 160 -6.31 -3.70 -10.57
C HIS A 160 -6.27 -3.12 -9.15
N ALA A 161 -5.38 -2.15 -8.89
CA ALA A 161 -5.29 -1.53 -7.57
C ALA A 161 -6.58 -0.79 -7.19
N ALA A 162 -7.23 -0.11 -8.15
CA ALA A 162 -8.51 0.54 -7.93
C ALA A 162 -9.62 -0.45 -7.58
N ALA A 163 -9.67 -1.60 -8.27
CA ALA A 163 -10.60 -2.68 -7.96
C ALA A 163 -10.39 -3.25 -6.56
N VAL A 164 -9.14 -3.55 -6.19
CA VAL A 164 -8.80 -4.02 -4.83
C VAL A 164 -9.17 -2.97 -3.78
N ALA A 165 -8.79 -1.72 -4.00
CA ALA A 165 -9.08 -0.62 -3.09
C ALA A 165 -10.59 -0.41 -2.91
N ALA A 166 -11.37 -0.50 -4.00
CA ALA A 166 -12.83 -0.40 -3.93
C ALA A 166 -13.42 -1.56 -3.12
N GLY A 167 -12.94 -2.79 -3.37
CA GLY A 167 -13.35 -3.97 -2.61
C GLY A 167 -13.09 -3.86 -1.11
N VAL A 168 -11.89 -3.42 -0.71
CA VAL A 168 -11.53 -3.21 0.70
C VAL A 168 -12.34 -2.09 1.34
N SER A 169 -12.47 -0.94 0.68
CA SER A 169 -13.11 0.26 1.24
C SER A 169 -14.62 0.08 1.42
N LEU A 170 -15.23 -0.75 0.58
CA LEU A 170 -16.68 -0.87 0.44
C LEU A 170 -17.19 -2.25 0.86
N ALA A 171 -16.33 -3.07 1.45
CA ALA A 171 -16.71 -4.29 2.13
C ALA A 171 -17.89 -4.00 3.07
N ALA A 172 -18.99 -4.75 2.88
CA ALA A 172 -20.24 -4.61 3.64
C ALA A 172 -20.97 -3.24 3.55
N SER A 173 -20.58 -2.34 2.64
CA SER A 173 -21.26 -1.04 2.47
C SER A 173 -22.56 -1.10 1.66
N GLY A 174 -22.73 -2.13 0.82
CA GLY A 174 -23.88 -2.27 -0.08
C GLY A 174 -23.96 -1.23 -1.21
N ASN A 175 -22.86 -0.52 -1.50
CA ASN A 175 -22.85 0.51 -2.53
C ASN A 175 -22.97 -0.10 -3.95
N LYS A 176 -24.07 0.23 -4.63
CA LYS A 176 -24.38 -0.27 -5.98
C LYS A 176 -23.41 0.22 -7.05
N GLU A 177 -23.03 1.50 -7.01
CA GLU A 177 -22.15 2.09 -8.03
C GLU A 177 -20.79 1.37 -8.06
N ALA A 178 -20.26 1.04 -6.89
CA ALA A 178 -19.03 0.28 -6.78
C ALA A 178 -19.18 -1.16 -7.25
N ALA A 179 -20.30 -1.80 -6.91
CA ALA A 179 -20.59 -3.15 -7.35
C ALA A 179 -20.68 -3.21 -8.88
N ASP A 180 -21.35 -2.24 -9.52
CA ASP A 180 -21.48 -2.16 -10.97
C ASP A 180 -20.13 -1.92 -11.66
N ALA A 181 -19.28 -1.07 -11.07
CA ALA A 181 -17.92 -0.84 -11.56
C ALA A 181 -17.05 -2.10 -11.46
N LEU A 182 -17.07 -2.80 -10.31
CA LEU A 182 -16.37 -4.06 -10.14
C LEU A 182 -16.92 -5.14 -11.08
N GLN A 183 -18.24 -5.21 -11.25
CA GLN A 183 -18.88 -6.13 -12.18
C GLN A 183 -18.39 -5.89 -13.62
N THR A 184 -18.22 -4.64 -14.03
CA THR A 184 -17.65 -4.29 -15.34
C THR A 184 -16.21 -4.81 -15.48
N LEU A 185 -15.39 -4.68 -14.43
CA LEU A 185 -14.01 -5.15 -14.42
C LEU A 185 -13.86 -6.69 -14.39
N THR A 186 -14.91 -7.45 -14.07
CA THR A 186 -14.87 -8.91 -14.21
C THR A 186 -14.72 -9.37 -15.67
N ALA A 187 -15.05 -8.51 -16.63
CA ALA A 187 -14.86 -8.74 -18.05
C ALA A 187 -13.61 -8.03 -18.62
N ASP A 188 -12.72 -7.51 -17.77
CA ASP A 188 -11.50 -6.82 -18.21
C ASP A 188 -10.61 -7.74 -19.07
N PRO A 189 -9.95 -7.23 -20.12
CA PRO A 189 -9.05 -8.04 -20.95
C PRO A 189 -7.88 -8.66 -20.16
N VAL A 190 -7.49 -8.07 -19.02
CA VAL A 190 -6.32 -8.50 -18.24
C VAL A 190 -6.71 -9.38 -17.05
N ASP A 191 -6.07 -10.55 -16.96
CA ASP A 191 -6.41 -11.62 -16.01
C ASP A 191 -6.35 -11.18 -14.54
N PHE A 192 -5.28 -10.50 -14.14
CA PHE A 192 -5.12 -10.06 -12.75
C PHE A 192 -6.09 -8.92 -12.37
N VAL A 193 -6.60 -8.16 -13.34
CA VAL A 193 -7.66 -7.16 -13.11
C VAL A 193 -8.97 -7.88 -12.85
N ARG A 194 -9.33 -8.89 -13.67
CA ARG A 194 -10.50 -9.74 -13.43
C ARG A 194 -10.43 -10.45 -12.08
N GLN A 195 -9.25 -10.93 -11.68
CA GLN A 195 -9.03 -11.55 -10.38
C GLN A 195 -9.34 -10.59 -9.23
N ALA A 196 -8.88 -9.33 -9.30
CA ALA A 196 -9.16 -8.32 -8.29
C ALA A 196 -10.62 -7.89 -8.25
N ALA A 197 -11.30 -7.88 -9.40
CA ALA A 197 -12.70 -7.51 -9.51
C ALA A 197 -13.67 -8.59 -9.01
N ASN A 198 -13.22 -9.85 -8.91
CA ASN A 198 -14.09 -10.98 -8.63
C ASN A 198 -14.71 -10.89 -7.21
N PRO A 199 -16.04 -10.78 -7.08
CA PRO A 199 -16.73 -10.58 -5.81
C PRO A 199 -16.67 -11.75 -4.82
N GLN A 200 -16.10 -12.91 -5.20
CA GLN A 200 -15.88 -14.01 -4.25
C GLN A 200 -14.95 -13.64 -3.08
N PHE A 201 -14.15 -12.57 -3.22
CA PHE A 201 -13.32 -12.03 -2.13
C PHE A 201 -13.99 -10.92 -1.31
N SER A 202 -15.11 -10.35 -1.75
CA SER A 202 -15.70 -9.15 -1.14
C SER A 202 -16.92 -9.40 -0.25
N THR A 203 -17.48 -10.62 -0.22
CA THR A 203 -18.59 -10.98 0.68
C THR A 203 -18.54 -12.45 1.11
N PRO A 204 -18.79 -12.78 2.40
CA PRO A 204 -19.24 -14.12 2.74
C PRO A 204 -20.60 -14.32 2.07
N LYS A 205 -20.78 -15.42 1.33
CA LYS A 205 -22.09 -15.83 0.81
C LYS A 205 -23.10 -15.79 1.97
N SER A 206 -24.13 -14.96 1.87
CA SER A 206 -25.28 -15.09 2.75
C SER A 206 -25.89 -16.49 2.55
N PRO A 207 -26.26 -17.23 3.62
CA PRO A 207 -26.82 -18.57 3.52
C PRO A 207 -28.30 -18.50 3.11
N SER A 208 -28.59 -18.01 1.91
CA SER A 208 -29.97 -17.94 1.39
C SER A 208 -30.12 -18.49 -0.04
N CYS A 209 -29.15 -19.25 -0.53
CA CYS A 209 -29.27 -20.02 -1.78
C CYS A 209 -29.08 -21.52 -1.52
N ALA A 210 -29.78 -22.02 -0.51
CA ALA A 210 -29.96 -23.44 -0.23
C ALA A 210 -31.42 -23.63 0.21
N ASN A 211 -32.34 -23.38 -0.72
CA ASN A 211 -33.72 -23.89 -0.73
C ASN A 211 -34.34 -23.44 -2.05
N GLU A 212 -34.13 -24.24 -3.08
CA GLU A 212 -35.10 -24.62 -4.12
C GLU A 212 -34.52 -25.81 -4.92
#